data_AF-A0A2G1X0H6-F1
#
_entry.id   AF-A0A2G1X0H6-F1
#
_cell.length_a   1.000
_cell.length_b   1.000
_cell.length_c   1.000
_cell.angle_alpha   90.00
_cell.angle_beta   90.00
_cell.angle_gamma   90.00
#
_symmetry.space_group_name_H-M   'P 1'
#
loop_
_entity.id
_entity.type
_entity.pdbx_description
1 polymer ?
#
loop_
_entity_poly.entity_id
_entity_poly.type
_entity_poly.pdbx_seq_one_letter_code
_entity_poly.pdbx_strand_id
1 'polypeptide(L)' 'MAVEIDRSVAGEKWRYACPRGHTDWRLRDGVIACSSCPHWRLPGEVEYDMLIDQRTGEEIDVDEVRIA' A
#
# COMPACT_ATOMS: atom_id res chain seq x y z
N MET A 1 -6.42 1.77 -14.64
CA MET A 1 -5.75 3.05 -14.96
C MET A 1 -4.60 3.16 -13.98
N ALA A 2 -3.36 3.37 -14.44
CA ALA A 2 -2.22 3.41 -13.51
C ALA A 2 -2.38 4.53 -12.47
N VAL A 3 -2.23 4.19 -11.19
CA VAL A 3 -2.27 5.10 -10.06
C VAL A 3 -0.85 5.53 -9.75
N GLU A 4 -0.58 6.81 -10.01
CA GLU A 4 0.68 7.43 -9.62
C GLU A 4 0.55 7.98 -8.19
N ILE A 5 1.49 7.58 -7.33
CA ILE A 5 1.60 8.01 -5.94
C ILE A 5 2.88 8.86 -5.85
N ASP A 6 2.72 10.17 -5.81
CA ASP A 6 3.82 11.12 -5.66
C ASP A 6 4.19 11.25 -4.18
N ARG A 7 5.42 10.88 -3.82
CA ARG A 7 5.89 10.97 -2.43
C ARG A 7 6.29 12.38 -2.01
N SER A 8 6.45 13.29 -2.96
CA SER A 8 6.69 14.72 -2.71
C SER A 8 5.41 15.44 -2.29
N VAL A 9 4.25 14.94 -2.72
CA VAL A 9 2.94 15.42 -2.25
C VAL A 9 2.71 14.93 -0.82
N ALA A 10 2.77 15.87 0.13
CA ALA A 10 2.48 15.60 1.53
C ALA A 10 1.08 15.01 1.71
N GLY A 11 1.00 13.80 2.28
CA GLY A 11 -0.29 13.14 2.52
C GLY A 11 -0.67 12.08 1.48
N GLU A 12 -0.12 12.12 0.27
CA GLU A 12 -0.61 11.29 -0.84
C GLU A 12 -0.37 9.80 -0.60
N LYS A 13 0.82 9.40 -0.16
CA LYS A 13 1.10 8.02 0.27
C LYS A 13 0.10 7.52 1.32
N TRP A 14 -0.28 8.38 2.25
CA TRP A 14 -1.12 8.01 3.40
C TRP A 14 -2.61 7.85 3.05
N ARG A 15 -3.01 8.29 1.85
CA ARG A 15 -4.34 8.02 1.29
C ARG A 15 -4.55 6.52 1.03
N TYR A 16 -3.51 5.83 0.62
CA TYR A 16 -3.59 4.41 0.30
C TYR A 16 -3.31 3.57 1.54
N ALA A 17 -4.01 2.46 1.67
CA ALA A 17 -3.87 1.50 2.76
C ALA A 17 -3.73 0.08 2.23
N CYS A 18 -3.15 -0.82 3.01
CA CYS A 18 -3.22 -2.25 2.70
C CYS A 18 -4.68 -2.75 2.83
N PRO A 19 -5.00 -3.99 2.40
CA PRO A 19 -6.33 -4.58 2.53
C PRO A 19 -6.87 -4.68 3.97
N ARG A 20 -6.00 -4.49 4.97
CA ARG A 20 -6.36 -4.45 6.39
C ARG A 20 -6.62 -3.04 6.92
N GLY A 21 -6.44 -2.00 6.11
CA GLY A 21 -6.64 -0.60 6.48
C GLY A 21 -5.41 0.11 7.07
N HIS A 22 -4.22 -0.49 7.03
CA HIS A 22 -3.00 0.16 7.51
C HIS A 22 -2.32 0.97 6.40
N THR A 23 -1.81 2.15 6.73
CA THR A 23 -1.08 3.03 5.80
C THR A 23 0.44 2.87 5.86
N ASP A 24 0.91 2.04 6.80
CA ASP A 24 2.32 1.64 6.93
C ASP A 24 2.66 0.50 5.96
N TRP A 25 2.50 0.79 4.68
CA TRP A 25 2.87 -0.08 3.58
C TRP A 25 4.04 0.50 2.79
N ARG A 26 4.75 -0.39 2.09
CA ARG A 26 5.89 -0.11 1.21
C ARG A 26 5.77 -0.95 -0.04
N LEU A 27 6.04 -0.35 -1.20
CA LEU A 27 6.20 -1.11 -2.45
C LEU A 27 7.63 -1.66 -2.51
N ARG A 28 7.76 -2.98 -2.60
CA ARG A 28 9.02 -3.70 -2.66
C ARG A 28 8.91 -4.76 -3.75
N ASP A 29 9.79 -4.73 -4.74
CA ASP A 29 9.86 -5.76 -5.80
C ASP A 29 8.50 -6.09 -6.47
N GLY A 30 7.62 -5.10 -6.61
CA GLY A 30 6.29 -5.30 -7.21
C GLY A 30 5.22 -5.84 -6.25
N VAL A 31 5.48 -5.88 -4.94
CA VAL A 31 4.48 -6.22 -3.92
C VAL A 31 4.37 -5.15 -2.85
N ILE A 32 3.20 -5.06 -2.23
CA ILE A 32 2.90 -4.15 -1.12
C ILE A 32 3.21 -4.87 0.19
N ALA A 33 4.36 -4.58 0.77
CA ALA A 33 4.74 -5.05 2.09
C ALA A 33 4.15 -4.13 3.17
N CYS A 34 3.32 -4.67 4.06
CA CYS A 34 2.79 -3.93 5.21
C CYS A 34 3.42 -4.40 6.51
N SER A 35 4.11 -3.50 7.20
CA SER A 35 4.78 -3.76 8.49
C SER A 35 3.86 -3.65 9.70
N SER A 36 2.64 -3.14 9.54
CA SER A 36 1.59 -3.14 10.60
C SER A 36 0.64 -4.34 10.53
N CYS A 37 0.60 -5.05 9.40
CA CYS A 37 -0.16 -6.29 9.26
C CYS A 37 0.42 -7.55 9.95
N PRO A 38 1.74 -7.70 10.23
CA PRO A 38 2.22 -8.92 10.82
C PRO A 38 1.63 -9.10 12.20
N HIS A 39 1.12 -10.31 12.42
CA HIS A 39 0.71 -10.75 13.73
C HIS A 39 1.98 -10.82 14.61
N TRP A 40 1.88 -10.35 15.86
CA TRP A 40 2.93 -10.35 16.89
C TRP A 40 3.70 -11.67 17.13
N ARG A 41 3.32 -12.76 16.46
CA ARG A 41 3.92 -14.10 16.54
C ARG A 41 4.79 -14.49 15.35
N LEU A 42 4.78 -13.73 14.25
CA LEU A 42 5.57 -14.05 13.06
C LEU A 42 6.46 -12.84 12.73
N PRO A 43 7.80 -13.00 12.75
CA PRO A 43 8.67 -11.97 12.20
C PRO A 43 8.47 -11.90 10.69
N GLY A 44 8.10 -10.72 10.19
CA GLY A 44 7.92 -10.49 8.75
C GLY A 44 7.02 -9.28 8.46
N GLU A 45 7.00 -8.86 7.21
CA GLU A 45 5.96 -7.97 6.67
C GLU A 45 4.91 -8.87 6.01
N VAL A 46 3.65 -8.44 5.96
CA VAL A 46 2.64 -9.16 5.15
C VAL A 46 2.61 -8.51 3.79
N GLU A 47 2.85 -9.32 2.76
CA GLU A 47 2.85 -8.91 1.37
C GLU A 47 1.43 -9.02 0.79
N TYR A 48 1.05 -8.02 0.00
CA TYR A 48 -0.20 -7.93 -0.72
C TYR A 48 0.09 -7.50 -2.16
N ASP A 49 -0.76 -7.93 -3.08
CA ASP A 49 -0.77 -7.52 -4.49
C ASP A 49 -1.65 -6.29 -4.74
N MET A 50 -2.17 -5.65 -3.69
CA MET A 50 -3.14 -4.57 -3.85
C MET A 50 -3.10 -3.55 -2.70
N LEU A 51 -3.59 -2.34 -3.00
CA LEU A 51 -3.87 -1.25 -2.06
C LEU A 51 -5.34 -0.87 -2.10
N ILE A 52 -5.82 -0.27 -1.03
CA ILE A 52 -7.14 0.35 -0.90
C ILE A 52 -6.96 1.85 -0.92
N ASP A 53 -7.62 2.54 -1.84
CA ASP A 53 -7.77 3.99 -1.77
C ASP A 53 -8.79 4.34 -0.68
N GLN A 54 -8.36 4.94 0.43
CA GLN A 54 -9.27 5.31 1.51
C GLN A 54 -10.26 6.43 1.12
N ARG A 55 -9.99 7.16 0.04
CA ARG A 55 -10.87 8.24 -0.43
C ARG A 55 -12.08 7.70 -1.18
N THR A 56 -11.89 6.68 -2.01
CA THR A 56 -12.95 6.12 -2.87
C THR A 56 -13.41 4.74 -2.42
N GLY A 57 -12.59 4.04 -1.62
CA GLY A 57 -12.79 2.65 -1.25
C GLY A 57 -12.38 1.66 -2.35
N GLU A 58 -11.72 2.13 -3.41
CA GLU A 58 -11.33 1.28 -4.53
C GLU A 58 -10.09 0.45 -4.24
N GLU A 59 -10.12 -0.78 -4.77
CA GLU A 59 -9.00 -1.71 -4.77
C GLU A 59 -8.11 -1.42 -5.99
N ILE A 60 -6.85 -1.15 -5.73
CA ILE A 60 -5.83 -0.81 -6.73
C ILE A 60 -4.81 -1.93 -6.74
N ASP A 61 -4.66 -2.57 -7.89
CA ASP A 61 -3.66 -3.60 -8.08
C ASP A 61 -2.23 -3.00 -8.08
N VAL A 62 -1.27 -3.71 -7.50
CA VAL A 62 0.12 -3.26 -7.38
C VAL A 62 0.78 -3.04 -8.74
N ASP A 63 0.38 -3.79 -9.78
CA ASP A 63 0.85 -3.57 -11.15
C ASP A 63 0.37 -2.23 -11.73
N GLU A 64 -0.70 -1.66 -11.17
CA GLU A 64 -1.19 -0.33 -11.51
C GLU A 64 -0.54 0.77 -10.67
N VAL A 65 0.14 0.44 -9.57
CA VAL A 65 0.78 1.42 -8.68
C VAL A 65 2.14 1.84 -9.21
N ARG A 66 2.33 3.15 -9.41
CA ARG A 66 3.62 3.76 -9.72
C ARG A 66 3.98 4.75 -8.64
N ILE A 67 5.22 4.67 -8.16
CA ILE A 67 5.73 5.60 -7.16
C ILE A 67 6.70 6.54 -7.86
N ALA A 68 6.38 7.84 -7.84
CA ALA A 68 7.19 8.93 -8.38
C ALA A 68 7.98 9.64 -7.27
#